data_AF-A0A6V7LN80-F1
#
_entry.id   AF-A0A6V7LN80-F1
#
_cell.length_a   1.000
_cell.length_b   1.000
_cell.length_c   1.000
_cell.angle_alpha   90.00
_cell.angle_beta   90.00
_cell.angle_gamma   90.00
#
_symmetry.space_group_name_H-M   'P 1'
#
loop_
_entity.id
_entity.type
_entity.pdbx_description
1 polymer ?
#
loop_
_entity_poly.entity_id
_entity_poly.type
_entity_poly.pdbx_seq_one_letter_code
_entity_poly.pdbx_strand_id
1 'polypeptide(L)'
;MATWIRQLHENYRDLMDNKSDPRVNDWPLMSGPLPTFLICISYAYFVKVLGPKLMENRKPFDLRRVMIVYNLFQVILSTWLFYE
;
A
#
# COMPACT_ATOMS: atom_id res chain seq x y z
N MET A 1 -21.21 -22.04 12.46
CA MET A 1 -20.89 -20.78 11.76
C MET A 1 -20.30 -19.73 12.69
N ALA A 2 -20.84 -19.54 13.90
CA ALA A 2 -20.26 -18.62 14.90
C ALA A 2 -18.85 -19.02 15.40
N THR A 3 -18.54 -20.31 15.46
CA THR A 3 -17.22 -20.83 15.89
C THR A 3 -16.09 -20.48 14.93
N TRP A 4 -16.33 -20.56 13.62
CA TRP A 4 -15.35 -20.18 12.59
C TRP A 4 -15.01 -18.70 12.61
N ILE A 5 -16.02 -17.84 12.79
CA ILE A 5 -15.82 -16.38 12.88
C ILE A 5 -15.00 -16.03 14.12
N ARG A 6 -15.29 -16.68 15.26
CA ARG A 6 -14.53 -16.48 16.50
C ARG A 6 -13.08 -16.97 16.37
N GLN A 7 -12.86 -18.15 15.80
CA GLN A 7 -11.51 -18.65 15.53
C GLN A 7 -10.70 -17.73 14.60
N LEU A 8 -11.32 -17.19 13.54
CA LEU A 8 -10.65 -16.23 12.66
C LEU A 8 -10.30 -14.93 13.38
N HIS A 9 -11.20 -14.42 14.22
CA HIS A 9 -10.97 -13.20 14.99
C HIS A 9 -9.87 -13.39 16.05
N GLU A 10 -9.88 -14.52 16.75
CA GLU A 10 -8.87 -14.87 17.74
C GLU A 10 -7.49 -15.07 17.09
N ASN A 11 -7.40 -15.78 15.96
CA ASN A 11 -6.16 -15.94 15.22
C ASN A 11 -5.61 -14.61 14.68
N TYR A 12 -6.49 -13.73 14.20
CA TYR A 12 -6.10 -12.40 13.75
C TYR A 12 -5.51 -11.57 14.89
N ARG A 13 -6.16 -11.61 16.06
CA ARG A 13 -5.72 -10.87 17.24
C ARG A 13 -4.43 -11.43 17.83
N ASP A 14 -4.26 -12.75 17.84
CA ASP A 14 -3.01 -13.39 18.28
C ASP A 14 -1.83 -13.05 17.36
N LEU A 15 -2.03 -13.00 16.04
CA LEU A 15 -0.99 -12.58 15.11
C LEU A 15 -0.58 -11.10 15.30
N MET A 16 -1.54 -10.23 15.56
CA MET A 16 -1.29 -8.79 15.70
C MET A 16 -0.70 -8.43 17.06
N ASP A 17 -1.25 -8.98 18.14
CA ASP A 17 -0.89 -8.55 19.50
C ASP A 17 0.26 -9.39 20.09
N ASN A 18 0.38 -10.65 19.69
CA ASN A 18 1.29 -11.62 20.34
C ASN A 18 2.51 -11.97 19.47
N LYS A 19 2.41 -11.84 18.13
CA LYS A 19 3.50 -12.16 17.19
C LYS A 19 4.05 -10.98 16.40
N SER A 20 3.43 -9.81 16.47
CA SER A 20 3.94 -8.60 15.82
C SER A 20 5.10 -8.00 16.62
N ASP A 21 6.08 -7.42 15.93
CA ASP A 21 7.20 -6.73 16.60
C ASP A 21 6.68 -5.42 17.22
N PRO A 22 6.74 -5.26 18.56
CA PRO A 22 6.21 -4.08 19.22
C PRO A 22 6.92 -2.78 18.82
N ARG A 23 8.14 -2.85 18.25
CA ARG A 23 8.92 -1.66 17.84
C ARG A 23 8.34 -0.95 16.62
N VAL A 24 7.57 -1.66 15.79
CA VAL A 24 6.99 -1.14 14.55
C VAL A 24 5.48 -0.93 14.64
N ASN A 25 4.87 -1.21 15.80
CA ASN A 25 3.41 -1.17 15.96
C ASN A 25 2.83 0.24 15.78
N ASP A 26 3.58 1.27 16.18
CA ASP A 26 3.20 2.68 16.03
C ASP A 26 3.51 3.24 14.63
N TRP A 27 4.09 2.43 13.72
CA TRP A 27 4.40 2.89 12.38
C TRP A 27 3.14 3.02 11.53
N PRO A 28 3.11 3.99 10.60
CA PRO A 28 1.98 4.12 9.68
C PRO A 28 1.81 2.83 8.87
N LEU A 29 0.55 2.40 8.69
CA LEU A 29 0.16 1.16 8.01
C LEU A 29 0.50 -0.15 8.73
N MET A 30 1.03 -0.11 9.97
CA MET A 30 1.34 -1.31 10.76
C MET A 30 0.26 -1.69 11.79
N SER A 31 -0.79 -0.87 11.97
CA SER A 31 -1.92 -1.18 12.86
C SER A 31 -2.76 -2.38 12.41
N GLY A 32 -2.60 -2.82 11.18
CA GLY A 32 -3.15 -4.06 10.66
C GLY A 32 -3.03 -4.18 9.14
N PRO A 33 -3.28 -5.37 8.57
CA PRO A 33 -3.20 -5.58 7.14
C PRO A 33 -4.37 -4.92 6.38
N LEU A 34 -5.49 -4.63 7.05
CA LEU A 34 -6.71 -4.11 6.42
C LEU A 34 -6.50 -2.76 5.72
N PRO A 35 -5.89 -1.73 6.35
CA PRO A 35 -5.54 -0.48 5.68
C PRO A 35 -4.72 -0.70 4.40
N THR A 36 -3.69 -1.55 4.46
CA THR A 36 -2.81 -1.84 3.32
C THR A 36 -3.57 -2.56 2.20
N PHE A 37 -4.40 -3.55 2.53
CA PHE A 37 -5.24 -4.23 1.55
C PHE A 37 -6.24 -3.28 0.88
N LEU A 38 -6.84 -2.37 1.64
CA LEU A 38 -7.77 -1.38 1.09
C LEU A 38 -7.06 -0.48 0.07
N ILE A 39 -5.86 -0.01 0.40
CA ILE A 39 -5.04 0.81 -0.51
C ILE A 39 -4.72 0.02 -1.79
N CYS A 40 -4.26 -1.22 -1.68
CA CYS A 40 -3.94 -2.06 -2.83
C CYS A 40 -5.14 -2.31 -3.75
N ILE A 41 -6.31 -2.63 -3.18
CA ILE A 41 -7.54 -2.86 -3.94
C ILE A 41 -7.99 -1.56 -4.63
N SER A 42 -7.95 -0.44 -3.90
CA SER A 42 -8.32 0.87 -4.46
C SER A 42 -7.40 1.28 -5.61
N TYR A 43 -6.09 1.03 -5.47
CA TYR A 43 -5.10 1.27 -6.51
C TYR A 43 -5.35 0.40 -7.75
N ALA A 44 -5.58 -0.90 -7.55
CA ALA A 44 -5.86 -1.82 -8.65
C ALA A 44 -7.13 -1.44 -9.41
N TYR A 45 -8.20 -1.05 -8.69
CA TYR A 45 -9.43 -0.55 -9.29
C TYR A 45 -9.19 0.74 -10.08
N PHE A 46 -8.45 1.68 -9.49
CA PHE A 46 -8.13 2.95 -10.12
C PHE A 46 -7.38 2.77 -11.44
N VAL A 47 -6.30 1.97 -11.44
CA VAL A 47 -5.44 1.80 -12.62
C VAL A 47 -6.12 0.95 -13.71
N LYS A 48 -6.89 -0.08 -13.36
CA LYS A 48 -7.51 -0.97 -14.36
C LYS A 48 -8.83 -0.47 -14.92
N VAL A 49 -9.65 0.20 -14.12
CA VAL A 49 -11.03 0.55 -14.50
C VAL A 49 -11.19 2.05 -14.64
N LEU A 50 -10.90 2.80 -13.58
CA LEU A 50 -11.23 4.23 -13.55
C LEU A 50 -10.31 5.06 -14.46
N GLY A 51 -9.01 4.80 -14.43
CA GLY A 51 -7.99 5.50 -15.20
C GLY A 51 -8.23 5.40 -16.71
N PRO A 52 -8.32 4.19 -17.29
CA PRO A 52 -8.57 4.01 -18.72
C PRO A 52 -9.89 4.65 -19.17
N LYS A 53 -10.95 4.49 -18.36
CA LYS A 53 -12.27 5.10 -18.66
C LYS A 53 -12.23 6.62 -18.67
N LEU A 54 -11.44 7.24 -17.79
CA LEU A 54 -11.26 8.70 -17.78
C LEU A 54 -10.36 9.19 -18.93
N MET A 55 -9.42 8.37 -19.38
CA MET A 55 -8.47 8.71 -20.45
C MET A 55 -8.99 8.38 -21.86
N GLU A 56 -10.10 7.66 -22.00
CA GLU A 56 -10.68 7.25 -23.30
C GLU A 56 -10.90 8.41 -24.28
N ASN A 57 -11.32 9.57 -23.77
CA ASN A 57 -11.60 10.77 -24.58
C ASN A 57 -10.57 11.89 -24.37
N ARG A 58 -9.39 11.58 -23.82
CA ARG A 58 -8.35 12.57 -23.51
C ARG A 58 -7.03 12.18 -24.14
N LYS A 59 -6.28 13.17 -24.65
CA LYS A 59 -4.90 12.95 -25.10
C LYS A 59 -4.00 12.56 -23.91
N PRO A 60 -2.98 11.71 -24.11
CA PRO A 60 -2.06 11.34 -23.05
C PRO A 60 -1.36 12.58 -22.47
N PHE A 61 -1.22 12.60 -21.15
CA PHE A 61 -0.53 13.69 -20.46
C PHE A 61 0.99 13.59 -20.70
N ASP A 62 1.62 14.72 -21.06
CA ASP A 62 3.07 14.80 -21.06
C ASP A 62 3.58 15.02 -19.62
N LEU A 63 4.00 13.91 -19.00
CA LEU A 63 4.52 13.89 -17.64
C LEU A 63 6.06 13.80 -17.61
N ARG A 64 6.76 14.11 -18.70
CA ARG A 64 8.20 13.88 -18.81
C ARG A 64 9.01 14.56 -17.71
N ARG A 65 8.71 15.82 -17.38
CA ARG A 65 9.40 16.54 -16.30
C ARG A 65 9.10 15.93 -14.93
N VAL A 66 7.85 15.55 -14.68
CA VAL A 66 7.42 14.89 -13.43
C VAL A 66 8.15 13.56 -13.26
N MET A 67 8.26 12.77 -14.33
CA MET A 67 8.93 11.47 -14.32
C MET A 67 10.44 11.60 -14.06
N ILE A 68 11.11 12.63 -14.61
CA ILE A 68 12.52 12.90 -14.33
C ILE A 68 12.73 13.21 -12.85
N VAL A 69 11.91 14.13 -12.30
CA VAL A 69 12.01 14.51 -10.89
C VAL A 69 11.71 13.32 -9.97
N TYR A 70 10.66 12.56 -10.27
CA TYR A 70 10.30 11.35 -9.52
C TYR A 70 11.44 10.33 -9.48
N ASN A 71 12.03 9.99 -10.64
CA ASN A 71 13.13 9.03 -10.69
C ASN A 71 14.38 9.54 -9.94
N LEU A 72 14.67 10.84 -10.01
CA LEU A 72 15.79 11.40 -9.25
C LEU A 72 15.58 11.23 -7.74
N PHE A 73 14.40 11.55 -7.22
CA PHE A 73 14.07 11.32 -5.81
C PHE A 73 14.13 9.83 -5.44
N GLN A 74 13.66 8.95 -6.32
CA GLN A 74 13.73 7.51 -6.09
C GLN A 74 15.18 7.04 -5.96
N VAL A 75 16.09 7.48 -6.83
CA VAL A 75 17.52 7.12 -6.74
C VAL A 75 18.12 7.63 -5.43
N ILE A 76 17.86 8.89 -5.05
CA ILE A 76 18.37 9.46 -3.79
C ILE A 76 17.90 8.64 -2.59
N LEU A 77 16.61 8.31 -2.51
CA LEU A 77 16.05 7.51 -1.42
C LEU A 77 16.62 6.08 -1.40
N SER A 78 16.79 5.45 -2.55
CA SER A 78 17.41 4.12 -2.65
C SER A 78 18.88 4.13 -2.25
N THR A 79 19.63 5.17 -2.61
CA THR A 79 21.03 5.34 -2.17
C THR A 79 21.11 5.56 -0.66
N TRP A 80 20.21 6.37 -0.09
CA TRP A 80 20.15 6.56 1.36
C TRP A 80 19.84 5.25 2.09
N LEU A 81 18.83 4.50 1.62
CA LEU A 81 18.46 3.20 2.20
C LEU A 81 19.56 2.13 2.07
N PHE A 82 20.42 2.22 1.05
CA PHE A 82 21.57 1.32 0.90
C PHE A 82 22.74 1.68 1.82
N TYR A 83 22.89 2.96 2.15
CA TYR A 83 23.93 3.43 3.07
C TYR A 83 23.57 3.16 4.53
N GLU A 84 22.28 3.27 4.88
CA GLU A 84 21.71 2.89 6.18
C GLU A 84 21.73 1.36 6.39
#